data_AF-A0A947AJX0-F1
#
_entry.id   AF-A0A947AJX0-F1
#
_cell.length_a   1.000
_cell.length_b   1.000
_cell.length_c   1.000
_cell.angle_alpha   90.00
_cell.angle_beta   90.00
_cell.angle_gamma   90.00
#
_symmetry.space_group_name_H-M   'P 1'
#
loop_
_entity.id
_entity.type
_entity.pdbx_description
1 polymer ?
#
loop_
_entity_poly.entity_id
_entity_poly.type
_entity_poly.pdbx_seq_one_letter_code
_entity_poly.pdbx_strand_id
1 'polypeptide(L)'
;ICVVEGAIATRYNGGYGKIAGQTFMEVAKSVVPNALATICIGNCSSFGGIQAAKPNPGGYKGVGDALGIKTVNISGCPPNPVNFVGTVLNYLLLGKLPATDNLGRPLFAYGKTIHDQCPRRSHFENDEFVEEFGSEEAAMGYCLYKVGCRGPETYNNCPIVKFNDGTSWPIQAGHPCLGCSEPKFWDKMTPFYEEM
;
A
#
# COMPACT_ATOMS: atom_id res chain seq x y z
N ILE A 1 -16.65 9.55 10.41
CA ILE A 1 -15.62 8.85 9.61
C ILE A 1 -15.55 7.42 10.11
N CYS A 2 -15.47 6.45 9.22
CA CYS A 2 -15.18 5.05 9.55
C CYS A 2 -13.78 4.72 9.03
N VAL A 3 -12.92 4.16 9.87
CA VAL A 3 -11.60 3.66 9.46
C VAL A 3 -11.69 2.14 9.45
N VAL A 4 -11.31 1.52 8.33
CA VAL A 4 -11.40 0.08 8.15
C VAL A 4 -10.01 -0.50 7.89
N GLU A 5 -9.67 -1.51 8.69
CA GLU A 5 -8.48 -2.35 8.53
C GLU A 5 -8.90 -3.77 8.14
N GLY A 6 -8.14 -4.40 7.25
CA GLY A 6 -8.42 -5.76 6.77
C GLY A 6 -9.35 -5.84 5.55
N ALA A 7 -9.27 -6.95 4.83
CA ALA A 7 -10.14 -7.23 3.68
C ALA A 7 -11.45 -7.91 4.10
N ILE A 8 -12.47 -7.81 3.24
CA ILE A 8 -13.77 -8.44 3.45
C ILE A 8 -13.81 -9.77 2.70
N ALA A 9 -14.01 -10.88 3.42
CA ALA A 9 -14.26 -12.19 2.81
C ALA A 9 -15.65 -12.22 2.17
N THR A 10 -15.76 -12.73 0.94
CA THR A 10 -17.03 -12.75 0.20
C THR A 10 -17.51 -14.14 -0.20
N ARG A 11 -16.62 -15.15 -0.22
CA ARG A 11 -17.02 -16.55 -0.45
C ARG A 11 -17.67 -17.17 0.78
N TYR A 12 -18.38 -18.28 0.57
CA TYR A 12 -19.17 -18.98 1.60
C TYR A 12 -20.05 -18.01 2.40
N ASN A 13 -20.69 -17.07 1.69
CA ASN A 13 -21.52 -16.03 2.28
C ASN A 13 -20.83 -15.26 3.42
N GLY A 14 -19.53 -14.97 3.29
CA GLY A 14 -18.73 -14.27 4.31
C GLY A 14 -18.30 -15.14 5.50
N GLY A 15 -18.52 -16.45 5.45
CA GLY A 15 -18.30 -17.37 6.57
C GLY A 15 -16.85 -17.46 7.08
N TYR A 16 -15.87 -17.01 6.30
CA TYR A 16 -14.44 -17.01 6.68
C TYR A 16 -14.07 -15.98 7.75
N GLY A 17 -14.93 -14.98 8.01
CA GLY A 17 -14.63 -13.95 9.01
C GLY A 17 -15.88 -13.47 9.71
N LYS A 18 -15.96 -13.69 11.03
CA LYS A 18 -17.10 -13.29 11.86
C LYS A 18 -16.66 -12.61 13.16
N ILE A 19 -17.41 -11.60 13.59
CA ILE A 19 -17.33 -10.99 14.92
C ILE A 19 -18.72 -11.07 15.54
N ALA A 20 -18.81 -11.61 16.76
CA ALA A 20 -20.07 -11.77 17.49
C ALA A 20 -21.18 -12.46 16.65
N GLY A 21 -20.81 -13.45 15.84
CA GLY A 21 -21.73 -14.21 14.98
C GLY A 21 -22.07 -13.54 13.64
N GLN A 22 -21.76 -12.26 13.45
CA GLN A 22 -21.96 -11.53 12.20
C GLN A 22 -20.72 -11.61 11.31
N THR A 23 -20.91 -11.84 10.02
CA THR A 23 -19.84 -11.82 9.01
C THR A 23 -19.25 -10.42 8.87
N PHE A 24 -17.98 -10.33 8.44
CA PHE A 24 -17.36 -9.04 8.17
C PHE A 24 -18.15 -8.23 7.12
N MET A 25 -18.78 -8.90 6.16
CA MET A 25 -19.67 -8.27 5.18
C MET A 25 -20.91 -7.65 5.83
N GLU A 26 -21.56 -8.34 6.77
CA GLU A 26 -22.72 -7.81 7.51
C GLU A 26 -22.32 -6.61 8.39
N VAL A 27 -21.23 -6.74 9.15
CA VAL A 27 -20.70 -5.64 9.96
C VAL A 27 -20.41 -4.43 9.07
N ALA A 28 -19.68 -4.61 7.97
CA ALA A 28 -19.35 -3.53 7.05
C ALA A 28 -20.59 -2.87 6.45
N LYS A 29 -21.59 -3.65 6.00
CA LYS A 29 -22.86 -3.11 5.49
C LYS A 29 -23.65 -2.32 6.53
N SER A 30 -23.52 -2.65 7.81
CA SER A 30 -24.22 -1.94 8.89
C SER A 30 -23.52 -0.64 9.31
N VAL A 31 -22.19 -0.55 9.19
CA VAL A 31 -21.41 0.60 9.69
C VAL A 31 -21.05 1.58 8.58
N VAL A 32 -20.51 1.08 7.47
CA VAL A 32 -19.87 1.89 6.42
C VAL A 32 -20.83 2.89 5.74
N PRO A 33 -22.08 2.53 5.37
CA PRO A 33 -23.00 3.47 4.73
C PRO A 33 -23.41 4.67 5.59
N ASN A 34 -23.26 4.56 6.92
CA ASN A 34 -23.59 5.62 7.86
C ASN A 34 -22.43 6.61 8.09
N ALA A 35 -21.25 6.32 7.55
CA ALA A 35 -20.08 7.17 7.70
C ALA A 35 -20.05 8.26 6.63
N LEU A 36 -19.73 9.49 7.03
CA LEU A 36 -19.42 10.58 6.09
C LEU A 36 -18.37 10.17 5.05
N ALA A 37 -17.35 9.42 5.50
CA ALA A 37 -16.27 8.91 4.69
C ALA A 37 -15.73 7.62 5.29
N THR A 38 -15.28 6.73 4.40
CA THR A 38 -14.62 5.48 4.75
C THR A 38 -13.17 5.54 4.34
N ILE A 39 -12.28 5.45 5.32
CA ILE A 39 -10.83 5.43 5.14
C ILE A 39 -10.37 3.99 5.28
N CYS A 40 -9.84 3.42 4.20
CA CYS A 40 -9.18 2.13 4.21
C CYS A 40 -7.72 2.34 4.63
N ILE A 41 -7.32 1.76 5.76
CA ILE A 41 -5.94 1.78 6.22
C ILE A 41 -5.24 0.46 5.87
N GLY A 42 -4.28 0.55 4.94
CA GLY A 42 -3.48 -0.57 4.45
C GLY A 42 -3.99 -1.25 3.19
N ASN A 43 -3.09 -1.99 2.53
CA ASN A 43 -3.37 -2.68 1.26
C ASN A 43 -4.53 -3.69 1.37
N CYS A 44 -4.70 -4.30 2.56
CA CYS A 44 -5.79 -5.23 2.83
C CYS A 44 -7.17 -4.60 2.62
N SER A 45 -7.46 -3.49 3.29
CA SER A 45 -8.76 -2.82 3.18
C SER A 45 -8.90 -2.05 1.87
N SER A 46 -7.80 -1.55 1.29
CA SER A 46 -7.83 -0.87 0.00
C SER A 46 -8.05 -1.82 -1.18
N PHE A 47 -7.29 -2.92 -1.27
CA PHE A 47 -7.18 -3.74 -2.47
C PHE A 47 -7.27 -5.26 -2.23
N GLY A 48 -7.49 -5.68 -0.98
CA GLY A 48 -7.66 -7.10 -0.61
C GLY A 48 -6.45 -7.74 0.06
N GLY A 49 -5.24 -7.19 -0.10
CA GLY A 49 -4.04 -7.65 0.62
C GLY A 49 -3.59 -9.08 0.29
N ILE A 50 -2.79 -9.67 1.19
CA ILE A 50 -2.20 -11.01 1.00
C ILE A 50 -3.25 -12.11 0.89
N GLN A 51 -4.31 -12.04 1.69
CA GLN A 51 -5.42 -12.98 1.67
C GLN A 51 -6.18 -12.98 0.33
N ALA A 52 -6.08 -11.90 -0.45
CA ALA A 52 -6.66 -11.80 -1.78
C ALA A 52 -5.70 -12.27 -2.90
N ALA A 53 -4.43 -12.58 -2.59
CA ALA A 53 -3.49 -13.16 -3.53
C ALA A 53 -3.97 -14.55 -3.99
N LYS A 54 -3.50 -15.02 -5.15
CA LYS A 54 -3.87 -16.33 -5.68
C LYS A 54 -3.57 -17.44 -4.65
N PRO A 55 -4.50 -18.39 -4.38
CA PRO A 55 -5.77 -18.64 -5.08
C PRO A 55 -7.01 -17.93 -4.50
N ASN A 56 -6.84 -17.02 -3.54
CA ASN A 56 -7.90 -16.27 -2.86
C ASN A 56 -9.08 -17.15 -2.37
N PRO A 57 -8.84 -18.09 -1.45
CA PRO A 57 -9.84 -19.09 -1.05
C PRO A 57 -11.11 -18.45 -0.45
N GLY A 58 -10.97 -17.33 0.26
CA GLY A 58 -12.07 -16.60 0.87
C GLY A 58 -12.76 -15.57 -0.02
N GLY A 59 -12.29 -15.36 -1.25
CA GLY A 59 -12.78 -14.28 -2.12
C GLY A 59 -12.63 -12.92 -1.45
N TYR A 60 -11.51 -12.69 -0.79
CA TYR A 60 -11.19 -11.45 -0.11
C TYR A 60 -11.13 -10.30 -1.12
N LYS A 61 -11.71 -9.16 -0.74
CA LYS A 61 -11.75 -7.93 -1.51
C LYS A 61 -11.46 -6.74 -0.61
N GLY A 62 -10.95 -5.65 -1.20
CA GLY A 62 -10.96 -4.35 -0.55
C GLY A 62 -12.39 -3.88 -0.26
N VAL A 63 -12.54 -2.94 0.68
CA VAL A 63 -13.84 -2.47 1.16
C VAL A 63 -14.68 -1.87 0.03
N GLY A 64 -14.04 -1.05 -0.82
CA GLY A 64 -14.71 -0.44 -1.98
C GLY A 64 -15.29 -1.48 -2.94
N ASP A 65 -14.49 -2.48 -3.30
CA ASP A 65 -14.90 -3.57 -4.20
C ASP A 65 -15.92 -4.52 -3.57
N ALA A 66 -15.86 -4.72 -2.26
CA ALA A 66 -16.79 -5.58 -1.53
C ALA A 66 -18.19 -4.95 -1.39
N LEU A 67 -18.25 -3.63 -1.17
CA LEU A 67 -19.48 -2.90 -0.91
C LEU A 67 -20.01 -2.11 -2.12
N GLY A 68 -19.21 -1.96 -3.18
CA GLY A 68 -19.57 -1.18 -4.37
C GLY A 68 -19.54 0.33 -4.13
N ILE A 69 -18.62 0.82 -3.29
CA ILE A 69 -18.53 2.24 -2.90
C ILE A 69 -17.14 2.82 -3.17
N LYS A 70 -17.07 4.15 -3.25
CA LYS A 70 -15.79 4.86 -3.23
C LYS A 70 -15.22 4.90 -1.82
N THR A 71 -13.89 4.80 -1.70
CA THR A 71 -13.16 4.81 -0.43
C THR A 71 -11.94 5.73 -0.55
N VAL A 72 -11.46 6.25 0.59
CA VAL A 72 -10.15 6.91 0.68
C VAL A 72 -9.13 5.85 1.07
N ASN A 73 -8.13 5.61 0.24
CA ASN A 73 -7.20 4.49 0.36
C ASN A 73 -5.83 4.94 0.83
N ILE A 74 -5.49 4.63 2.08
CA ILE A 74 -4.15 4.81 2.65
C ILE A 74 -3.40 3.48 2.50
N SER A 75 -3.04 3.15 1.26
CA SER A 75 -2.45 1.85 0.92
C SER A 75 -1.00 1.70 1.40
N GLY A 76 -0.60 0.45 1.67
CA GLY A 76 0.71 0.05 2.19
C GLY A 76 0.60 -1.18 3.10
N CYS A 77 1.70 -1.86 3.38
CA CYS A 77 1.69 -3.08 4.20
C CYS A 77 2.82 -3.06 5.26
N PRO A 78 2.69 -2.26 6.34
CA PRO A 78 1.62 -1.28 6.61
C PRO A 78 1.85 0.07 5.89
N PRO A 79 0.85 0.97 5.86
CA PRO A 79 1.06 2.33 5.37
C PRO A 79 1.90 3.16 6.35
N ASN A 80 2.46 4.27 5.86
CA ASN A 80 3.14 5.24 6.72
C ASN A 80 2.11 5.95 7.64
N PRO A 81 2.36 6.07 8.96
CA PRO A 81 1.43 6.74 9.88
C PRO A 81 1.17 8.21 9.52
N VAL A 82 2.16 8.91 8.94
CA VAL A 82 2.01 10.30 8.49
C VAL A 82 0.89 10.43 7.45
N ASN A 83 0.70 9.43 6.59
CA ASN A 83 -0.30 9.47 5.52
C ASN A 83 -1.73 9.39 6.09
N PHE A 84 -1.92 8.57 7.12
CA PHE A 84 -3.20 8.47 7.81
C PHE A 84 -3.49 9.76 8.60
N VAL A 85 -2.54 10.20 9.43
CA VAL A 85 -2.69 11.42 10.24
C VAL A 85 -2.93 12.64 9.35
N GLY A 86 -2.14 12.82 8.29
CA GLY A 86 -2.30 13.91 7.34
C GLY A 86 -3.68 13.92 6.66
N THR A 87 -4.22 12.75 6.33
CA THR A 87 -5.58 12.62 5.75
C THR A 87 -6.67 13.05 6.72
N VAL A 88 -6.58 12.60 7.99
CA VAL A 88 -7.55 12.96 9.03
C VAL A 88 -7.46 14.45 9.36
N LEU A 89 -6.24 14.98 9.54
CA LEU A 89 -6.02 16.40 9.83
C LEU A 89 -6.50 17.31 8.69
N ASN A 90 -6.31 16.92 7.43
CA ASN A 90 -6.81 17.69 6.28
C ASN A 90 -8.34 17.90 6.39
N TYR A 91 -9.07 16.86 6.76
CA TYR A 91 -10.52 16.96 6.99
C TYR A 91 -10.86 17.83 8.20
N LEU A 92 -10.21 17.61 9.34
CA LEU A 92 -10.51 18.36 10.57
C LEU A 92 -10.21 19.86 10.43
N LEU A 93 -9.15 20.23 9.70
CA LEU A 93 -8.72 21.61 9.56
C LEU A 93 -9.41 22.34 8.41
N LEU A 94 -9.67 21.65 7.29
CA LEU A 94 -10.17 22.28 6.05
C LEU A 94 -11.62 21.91 5.72
N GLY A 95 -12.27 21.08 6.53
CA GLY A 95 -13.65 20.63 6.34
C GLY A 95 -13.86 19.70 5.13
N LYS A 96 -12.79 19.26 4.46
CA LYS A 96 -12.85 18.40 3.27
C LYS A 96 -11.72 17.37 3.24
N LEU A 97 -11.99 16.22 2.62
CA LEU A 97 -10.97 15.20 2.37
C LEU A 97 -9.91 15.69 1.36
N PRO A 98 -8.68 15.14 1.38
CA PRO A 98 -7.65 15.50 0.41
C PRO A 98 -8.05 15.07 -1.01
N ALA A 99 -7.46 15.71 -2.02
CA ALA A 99 -7.56 15.25 -3.39
C ALA A 99 -6.92 13.86 -3.54
N THR A 100 -7.56 12.99 -4.33
CA THR A 100 -7.12 11.60 -4.52
C THR A 100 -6.86 11.29 -5.99
N ASP A 101 -6.04 10.28 -6.23
CA ASP A 101 -5.92 9.64 -7.55
C ASP A 101 -7.17 8.80 -7.90
N ASN A 102 -7.13 8.14 -9.07
CA ASN A 102 -8.20 7.27 -9.55
C ASN A 102 -8.41 6.01 -8.70
N LEU A 103 -7.46 5.65 -7.85
CA LEU A 103 -7.55 4.55 -6.88
C LEU A 103 -8.00 5.04 -5.49
N GLY A 104 -8.38 6.31 -5.36
CA GLY A 104 -8.81 6.89 -4.08
C GLY A 104 -7.67 7.17 -3.10
N ARG A 105 -6.41 7.17 -3.56
CA ARG A 105 -5.23 7.40 -2.71
C ARG A 105 -4.91 8.91 -2.64
N PRO A 106 -4.63 9.49 -1.47
CA PRO A 106 -4.31 10.92 -1.36
C PRO A 106 -3.07 11.34 -2.17
N LEU A 107 -3.20 12.35 -3.02
CA LEU A 107 -2.13 12.78 -3.94
C LEU A 107 -0.86 13.24 -3.23
N PHE A 108 -0.97 13.80 -2.01
CA PHE A 108 0.21 14.23 -1.26
C PHE A 108 1.13 13.07 -0.85
N ALA A 109 0.59 11.85 -0.73
CA ALA A 109 1.33 10.66 -0.31
C ALA A 109 1.60 9.69 -1.47
N TYR A 110 0.70 9.64 -2.46
CA TYR A 110 0.72 8.64 -3.54
C TYR A 110 0.79 9.28 -4.94
N GLY A 111 1.10 10.58 -5.04
CA GLY A 111 1.13 11.31 -6.32
C GLY A 111 2.38 11.12 -7.17
N LYS A 112 3.41 10.43 -6.66
CA LYS A 112 4.65 10.11 -7.38
C LYS A 112 5.09 8.68 -7.06
N THR A 113 5.91 8.12 -7.95
CA THR A 113 6.51 6.81 -7.71
C THR A 113 7.64 6.91 -6.66
N ILE A 114 7.95 5.79 -6.02
CA ILE A 114 9.12 5.64 -5.16
C ILE A 114 10.39 5.99 -5.95
N HIS A 115 10.47 5.55 -7.20
CA HIS A 115 11.65 5.77 -8.05
C HIS A 115 11.88 7.23 -8.38
N ASP A 116 10.82 8.01 -8.66
CA ASP A 116 10.91 9.45 -8.92
C ASP A 116 11.50 10.25 -7.75
N GLN A 117 11.45 9.67 -6.55
CA GLN A 117 11.90 10.30 -5.31
C GLN A 117 13.11 9.56 -4.68
N CYS A 118 13.65 8.54 -5.35
CA CYS A 118 14.67 7.66 -4.77
C CYS A 118 16.05 8.34 -4.75
N PRO A 119 16.76 8.40 -3.61
CA PRO A 119 18.12 8.91 -3.56
C PRO A 119 19.13 8.10 -4.39
N ARG A 120 18.86 6.81 -4.67
CA ARG A 120 19.70 5.96 -5.52
C ARG A 120 19.43 6.14 -7.02
N ARG A 121 18.62 7.14 -7.42
CA ARG A 121 18.24 7.35 -8.82
C ARG A 121 19.44 7.73 -9.71
N SER A 122 20.41 8.49 -9.20
CA SER A 122 21.64 8.78 -9.96
C SER A 122 22.40 7.50 -10.33
N HIS A 123 22.46 6.53 -9.41
CA HIS A 123 23.07 5.22 -9.69
C HIS A 123 22.29 4.47 -10.79
N PHE A 124 20.96 4.54 -10.77
CA PHE A 124 20.14 3.98 -11.86
C PHE A 124 20.46 4.63 -13.20
N GLU A 125 20.59 5.96 -13.25
CA GLU A 125 20.86 6.72 -14.48
C GLU A 125 22.30 6.52 -15.01
N ASN A 126 23.22 6.05 -14.17
CA ASN A 126 24.62 5.78 -14.51
C ASN A 126 24.93 4.29 -14.73
N ASP A 127 23.90 3.43 -14.80
CA ASP A 127 24.05 1.98 -14.90
C ASP A 127 24.81 1.31 -13.73
N GLU A 128 24.75 1.92 -12.55
CA GLU A 128 25.38 1.47 -11.31
C GLU A 128 24.38 0.64 -10.48
N PHE A 129 24.46 -0.68 -10.63
CA PHE A 129 23.51 -1.61 -10.04
C PHE A 129 24.14 -2.57 -9.04
N VAL A 130 23.36 -2.93 -8.04
CA VAL A 130 23.59 -4.14 -7.24
C VAL A 130 23.09 -5.33 -8.07
N GLU A 131 23.95 -6.32 -8.27
CA GLU A 131 23.59 -7.59 -8.94
C GLU A 131 23.50 -8.75 -7.95
N GLU A 132 24.22 -8.67 -6.82
CA GLU A 132 24.23 -9.67 -5.76
C GLU A 132 24.15 -9.01 -4.38
N PHE A 133 23.37 -9.58 -3.46
CA PHE A 133 23.29 -9.07 -2.10
C PHE A 133 24.61 -9.31 -1.36
N GLY A 134 25.11 -8.25 -0.69
CA GLY A 134 26.38 -8.30 0.03
C GLY A 134 27.61 -7.99 -0.82
N SER A 135 27.44 -7.64 -2.10
CA SER A 135 28.52 -7.17 -2.96
C SER A 135 29.08 -5.81 -2.54
N GLU A 136 30.20 -5.40 -3.14
CA GLU A 136 30.79 -4.08 -2.91
C GLU A 136 29.82 -2.96 -3.34
N GLU A 137 29.14 -3.14 -4.48
CA GLU A 137 28.12 -2.22 -4.99
C GLU A 137 26.95 -2.09 -4.00
N ALA A 138 26.56 -3.18 -3.33
CA ALA A 138 25.55 -3.14 -2.28
C ALA A 138 26.01 -2.32 -1.07
N ALA A 139 27.27 -2.46 -0.66
CA ALA A 139 27.88 -1.66 0.41
C ALA A 139 28.04 -0.18 0.02
N MET A 140 28.27 0.10 -1.26
CA MET A 140 28.32 1.46 -1.84
C MET A 140 26.94 2.09 -2.02
N GLY A 141 25.86 1.32 -1.84
CA GLY A 141 24.49 1.85 -1.92
C GLY A 141 23.97 2.02 -3.36
N TYR A 142 24.47 1.22 -4.31
CA TYR A 142 24.05 1.25 -5.71
C TYR A 142 22.58 0.89 -5.92
N CYS A 143 22.06 1.13 -7.12
CA CYS A 143 20.65 0.93 -7.41
C CYS A 143 20.24 -0.57 -7.31
N LEU A 144 19.09 -0.83 -6.69
CA LEU A 144 18.57 -2.18 -6.45
C LEU A 144 17.67 -2.71 -7.60
N TYR A 145 17.71 -2.08 -8.77
CA TYR A 145 16.82 -2.42 -9.89
C TYR A 145 16.98 -3.86 -10.35
N LYS A 146 18.22 -4.30 -10.64
CA LYS A 146 18.54 -5.65 -11.10
C LYS A 146 18.23 -6.77 -10.09
N VAL A 147 18.17 -6.44 -8.79
CA VAL A 147 17.74 -7.37 -7.73
C VAL A 147 16.23 -7.28 -7.42
N GLY A 148 15.44 -6.69 -8.33
CA GLY A 148 13.98 -6.78 -8.34
C GLY A 148 13.21 -5.59 -7.73
N CYS A 149 13.82 -4.40 -7.64
CA CYS A 149 13.14 -3.24 -7.10
C CYS A 149 11.90 -2.82 -7.91
N ARG A 150 10.72 -2.90 -7.28
CA ARG A 150 9.42 -2.47 -7.83
C ARG A 150 9.15 -0.97 -7.68
N GLY A 151 10.14 -0.21 -7.21
CA GLY A 151 10.04 1.23 -6.99
C GLY A 151 9.53 2.03 -8.20
N PRO A 152 9.92 1.70 -9.46
CA PRO A 152 9.45 2.42 -10.64
C PRO A 152 7.94 2.34 -10.88
N GLU A 153 7.27 1.27 -10.43
CA GLU A 153 5.82 1.12 -10.59
C GLU A 153 5.03 1.32 -9.29
N THR A 154 5.70 1.71 -8.20
CA THR A 154 5.08 1.83 -6.87
C THR A 154 4.91 3.28 -6.48
N TYR A 155 3.69 3.69 -6.16
CA TYR A 155 3.37 5.01 -5.65
C TYR A 155 3.33 5.00 -4.13
N ASN A 156 4.20 5.78 -3.51
CA ASN A 156 4.24 6.05 -2.07
C ASN A 156 5.29 7.13 -1.78
N ASN A 157 5.27 7.66 -0.56
CA ASN A 157 6.22 8.68 -0.10
C ASN A 157 7.33 8.13 0.81
N CYS A 158 7.54 6.81 0.83
CA CYS A 158 8.58 6.15 1.65
C CYS A 158 9.97 6.82 1.62
N PRO A 159 10.55 7.24 0.46
CA PRO A 159 11.86 7.88 0.46
C PRO A 159 11.88 9.26 1.12
N ILE A 160 10.73 9.95 1.16
CA ILE A 160 10.61 11.32 1.68
C ILE A 160 10.33 11.32 3.18
N VAL A 161 9.29 10.60 3.63
CA VAL A 161 8.91 10.57 5.05
C VAL A 161 9.65 9.49 5.83
N LYS A 162 10.08 8.41 5.17
CA LYS A 162 10.68 7.22 5.79
C LYS A 162 9.79 6.62 6.90
N PHE A 163 10.26 5.57 7.55
CA PHE A 163 9.56 4.89 8.64
C PHE A 163 10.31 5.08 9.96
N ASN A 164 9.56 4.93 11.06
CA ASN A 164 10.09 4.98 12.43
C ASN A 164 10.78 6.32 12.72
N ASP A 165 10.00 7.39 12.70
CA ASP A 165 10.47 8.77 12.95
C ASP A 165 11.60 9.21 12.00
N GLY A 166 11.42 8.94 10.70
CA GLY A 166 12.40 9.35 9.71
C GLY A 166 13.67 8.49 9.64
N THR A 167 13.75 7.38 10.39
CA THR A 167 14.98 6.58 10.53
C THR A 167 15.41 5.93 9.21
N SER A 168 14.55 5.10 8.61
CA SER A 168 14.89 4.33 7.42
C SER A 168 13.67 3.91 6.60
N TRP A 169 13.89 3.30 5.46
CA TRP A 169 12.86 2.72 4.58
C TRP A 169 13.51 1.59 3.75
N PRO A 170 12.74 0.73 3.06
CA PRO A 170 13.26 -0.52 2.49
C PRO A 170 14.55 -0.39 1.68
N ILE A 171 14.60 0.53 0.70
CA ILE A 171 15.77 0.69 -0.18
C ILE A 171 16.95 1.30 0.57
N GLN A 172 16.73 2.21 1.54
CA GLN A 172 17.82 2.71 2.38
C GLN A 172 18.42 1.61 3.24
N ALA A 173 17.61 0.63 3.68
CA ALA A 173 18.08 -0.56 4.38
C ALA A 173 18.69 -1.63 3.46
N GLY A 174 18.80 -1.37 2.15
CA GLY A 174 19.44 -2.28 1.19
C GLY A 174 18.50 -3.30 0.56
N HIS A 175 17.19 -3.26 0.82
CA HIS A 175 16.22 -4.20 0.24
C HIS A 175 15.41 -3.54 -0.90
N PRO A 176 15.22 -4.22 -2.06
CA PRO A 176 14.37 -3.71 -3.13
C PRO A 176 12.94 -3.42 -2.65
N CYS A 177 12.30 -2.40 -3.23
CA CYS A 177 10.88 -2.15 -2.98
C CYS A 177 10.04 -3.33 -3.49
N LEU A 178 9.06 -3.78 -2.71
CA LEU A 178 8.16 -4.88 -3.10
C LEU A 178 6.85 -4.42 -3.75
N GLY A 179 6.59 -3.11 -3.80
CA GLY A 179 5.34 -2.56 -4.32
C GLY A 179 4.13 -2.71 -3.41
N CYS A 180 4.35 -2.76 -2.09
CA CYS A 180 3.29 -3.08 -1.12
C CYS A 180 2.09 -2.11 -1.07
N SER A 181 2.19 -0.92 -1.68
CA SER A 181 1.07 0.02 -1.82
C SER A 181 0.25 -0.15 -3.10
N GLU A 182 0.67 -1.03 -4.01
CA GLU A 182 -0.03 -1.25 -5.28
C GLU A 182 -1.10 -2.34 -5.22
N PRO A 183 -2.16 -2.25 -6.04
CA PRO A 183 -3.17 -3.30 -6.15
C PRO A 183 -2.56 -4.63 -6.60
N LYS A 184 -2.87 -5.71 -5.87
CA LYS A 184 -2.48 -7.10 -6.20
C LYS A 184 -0.95 -7.31 -6.34
N PHE A 185 -0.14 -6.53 -5.63
CA PHE A 185 1.32 -6.62 -5.75
C PHE A 185 1.87 -8.02 -5.48
N TRP A 186 1.25 -8.79 -4.57
CA TRP A 186 1.63 -10.19 -4.30
C TRP A 186 1.64 -11.10 -5.54
N ASP A 187 0.75 -10.86 -6.49
CA ASP A 187 0.66 -11.67 -7.72
C ASP A 187 1.25 -10.96 -8.93
N LYS A 188 1.25 -9.62 -8.96
CA LYS A 188 1.72 -8.83 -10.10
C LYS A 188 3.21 -8.49 -10.06
N MET A 189 3.78 -8.41 -8.87
CA MET A 189 5.15 -7.96 -8.65
C MET A 189 6.07 -9.12 -8.24
N THR A 190 5.52 -10.33 -8.11
CA THR A 190 6.27 -11.57 -7.88
C THR A 190 6.71 -12.17 -9.23
N PRO A 191 7.86 -12.86 -9.31
CA PRO A 191 8.88 -13.06 -8.26
C PRO A 191 9.57 -11.76 -7.87
N PHE A 192 9.70 -11.46 -6.57
CA PHE A 192 10.17 -10.15 -6.11
C PHE A 192 11.65 -9.84 -6.38
N TYR A 193 12.46 -10.86 -6.67
CA TYR A 193 13.91 -10.74 -6.82
C TYR A 193 14.36 -10.93 -8.28
N GLU A 194 13.44 -10.76 -9.20
CA GLU A 194 13.70 -10.73 -10.64
C GLU A 194 13.50 -9.31 -11.14
N GLU A 195 14.30 -8.88 -12.11
CA GLU A 195 14.13 -7.59 -12.80
C GLU A 195 12.68 -7.43 -13.31
N MET A 196 12.18 -6.18 -13.35
CA MET A 196 10.82 -5.91 -13.89
C MET A 196 10.78 -6.05 -15.40
#